data_AF-A0A955ZWY1-F1
#
_entry.id   AF-A0A955ZWY1-F1
#
_cell.length_a   1.000
_cell.length_b   1.000
_cell.length_c   1.000
_cell.angle_alpha   90.00
_cell.angle_beta   90.00
_cell.angle_gamma   90.00
#
_symmetry.space_group_name_H-M   'P 1'
#
loop_
_entity.id
_entity.type
_entity.pdbx_description
1 polymer ?
#
loop_
_entity_poly.entity_id
_entity_poly.type
_entity_poly.pdbx_seq_one_letter_code
_entity_poly.pdbx_strand_id
1 'polypeptide(L)'
;LDWARGVIAAHPGLPTIVSTHDYMTPNAERVSGGFLDLTVVDPERHNTPQQTFEKFLSQQDQIFLVLCGHYHGQAYRVDTNAAGHDLYQVLADYQDRGQVGIDAGQPNGGGLGGGPAGLGDGWLRLLHFDTASDPPTISMRTYSTHYGVLSSELPEYAAWYRPHEQPKMSDAEFLAAEEYEIVMRDFRARFGPPGASPDCCARD
;
A
#
# COMPACT_ATOMS: atom_id res chain seq x y z
N LEU A 1 -7.44 18.99 0.93
CA LEU A 1 -8.22 17.83 0.43
C LEU A 1 -9.17 18.22 -0.71
N ASP A 2 -9.75 19.42 -0.71
CA ASP A 2 -10.74 19.82 -1.73
C ASP A 2 -10.25 19.79 -3.17
N TRP A 3 -8.97 20.16 -3.41
CA TRP A 3 -8.35 20.00 -4.72
C TRP A 3 -8.45 18.54 -5.23
N ALA A 4 -8.13 17.56 -4.39
CA ALA A 4 -8.17 16.15 -4.78
C ALA A 4 -9.60 15.66 -5.06
N ARG A 5 -10.59 16.15 -4.29
CA ARG A 5 -12.01 15.92 -4.62
C ARG A 5 -12.38 16.51 -5.98
N GLY A 6 -11.88 17.71 -6.28
CA GLY A 6 -12.10 18.37 -7.57
C GLY A 6 -11.56 17.55 -8.74
N VAL A 7 -10.38 16.94 -8.60
CA VAL A 7 -9.82 16.04 -9.61
C VAL A 7 -10.72 14.81 -9.82
N ILE A 8 -11.14 14.15 -8.74
CA ILE A 8 -12.05 12.99 -8.83
C ILE A 8 -13.38 13.39 -9.49
N ALA A 9 -13.97 14.51 -9.07
CA ALA A 9 -15.25 15.00 -9.61
C ALA A 9 -15.17 15.35 -11.11
N ALA A 10 -14.01 15.78 -11.60
CA ALA A 10 -13.79 16.05 -13.02
C ALA A 10 -13.68 14.78 -13.88
N HIS A 11 -13.55 13.60 -13.26
CA HIS A 11 -13.35 12.31 -13.92
C HIS A 11 -14.31 11.23 -13.37
N PRO A 12 -15.63 11.42 -13.50
CA PRO A 12 -16.62 10.53 -12.91
C PRO A 12 -16.54 9.11 -13.50
N GLY A 13 -16.65 8.10 -12.63
CA GLY A 13 -16.76 6.69 -13.02
C GLY A 13 -15.43 6.01 -13.32
N LEU A 14 -14.29 6.72 -13.22
CA LEU A 14 -12.97 6.11 -13.43
C LEU A 14 -12.43 5.49 -12.12
N PRO A 15 -12.15 4.18 -12.05
CA PRO A 15 -11.52 3.59 -10.87
C PRO A 15 -10.25 4.34 -10.48
N THR A 16 -10.17 4.82 -9.24
CA THR A 16 -9.08 5.70 -8.80
C THR A 16 -8.22 5.04 -7.73
N ILE A 17 -6.90 5.12 -7.94
CA ILE A 17 -5.88 4.73 -6.98
C ILE A 17 -5.28 6.00 -6.38
N VAL A 18 -5.16 6.07 -5.05
CA VAL A 18 -4.43 7.15 -4.38
C VAL A 18 -3.08 6.64 -3.89
N SER A 19 -2.01 7.34 -4.23
CA SER A 19 -0.68 7.12 -3.64
C SER A 19 -0.38 8.23 -2.63
N THR A 20 0.11 7.85 -1.47
CA THR A 20 0.58 8.75 -0.41
C THR A 20 1.89 8.23 0.16
N HIS A 21 2.62 9.03 0.93
CA HIS A 21 3.87 8.59 1.55
C HIS A 21 3.62 8.10 2.99
N ASP A 22 3.51 9.01 3.95
CA ASP A 22 3.27 8.72 5.38
C ASP A 22 1.76 8.53 5.65
N TYR A 23 1.34 7.30 5.95
CA TYR A 23 -0.09 6.99 6.12
C TYR A 23 -0.40 5.80 7.05
N MET A 24 0.21 4.64 6.82
CA MET A 24 -0.14 3.42 7.53
C MET A 24 1.11 2.69 8.00
N THR A 25 1.09 2.20 9.23
CA THR A 25 2.20 1.44 9.84
C THR A 25 2.16 -0.03 9.44
N PRO A 26 3.22 -0.82 9.74
CA PRO A 26 3.25 -2.26 9.49
C PRO A 26 2.23 -3.05 10.35
N ASN A 27 1.68 -2.42 11.40
CA ASN A 27 0.54 -2.97 12.16
C ASN A 27 -0.82 -2.63 11.53
N ALA A 28 -0.81 -2.08 10.31
CA ALA A 28 -1.98 -1.58 9.60
C ALA A 28 -2.71 -0.43 10.33
N GLU A 29 -2.00 0.40 11.11
CA GLU A 29 -2.60 1.52 11.85
C GLU A 29 -2.36 2.85 11.11
N ARG A 30 -3.37 3.71 11.05
CA ARG A 30 -3.27 5.05 10.46
C ARG A 30 -2.84 6.08 11.50
N VAL A 31 -1.54 6.18 11.74
CA VAL A 31 -0.94 7.10 12.71
C VAL A 31 0.12 7.95 12.02
N SER A 32 0.31 9.18 12.49
CA SER A 32 1.38 10.07 12.01
C SER A 32 2.74 9.60 12.55
N GLY A 33 3.81 9.76 11.77
CA GLY A 33 5.16 9.63 12.30
C GLY A 33 5.39 10.68 13.39
N GLY A 34 5.98 10.31 14.53
CA GLY A 34 6.05 11.19 15.71
C GLY A 34 6.71 12.56 15.49
N PHE A 35 7.52 12.73 14.43
CA PHE A 35 8.16 13.98 14.04
C PHE A 35 7.48 14.71 12.85
N LEU A 36 6.44 14.12 12.24
CA LEU A 36 5.74 14.65 11.06
C LEU A 36 4.27 15.01 11.31
N ASP A 37 3.79 14.95 12.56
CA ASP A 37 2.44 15.39 12.86
C ASP A 37 2.31 16.92 12.88
N LEU A 38 2.18 17.50 11.69
CA LEU A 38 2.00 18.93 11.51
C LEU A 38 0.64 19.43 12.02
N THR A 39 -0.30 18.53 12.36
CA THR A 39 -1.58 18.95 12.98
C THR A 39 -1.39 19.49 14.40
N VAL A 40 -0.29 19.13 15.07
CA VAL A 40 0.07 19.71 16.37
C VAL A 40 0.40 21.21 16.25
N VAL A 41 0.87 21.64 15.08
CA VAL A 41 1.27 23.03 14.81
C VAL A 41 0.16 23.81 14.10
N ASP A 42 -0.47 23.22 13.09
CA ASP A 42 -1.53 23.85 12.30
C ASP A 42 -2.61 22.80 11.93
N PRO A 43 -3.53 22.50 12.87
CA PRO A 43 -4.57 21.49 12.68
C PRO A 43 -5.62 21.87 11.64
N GLU A 44 -5.67 23.14 11.22
CA GLU A 44 -6.63 23.61 10.22
C GLU A 44 -6.14 23.32 8.80
N ARG A 45 -4.82 23.35 8.57
CA ARG A 45 -4.22 23.13 7.24
C ARG A 45 -3.64 21.74 7.04
N HIS A 46 -3.38 21.01 8.12
CA HIS A 46 -2.84 19.66 8.06
C HIS A 46 -3.88 18.60 8.43
N ASN A 47 -3.64 17.37 8.00
CA ASN A 47 -4.44 16.22 8.39
C ASN A 47 -3.50 15.11 8.85
N THR A 48 -3.89 14.43 9.93
CA THR A 48 -3.28 13.14 10.27
C THR A 48 -3.65 12.10 9.19
N PRO A 49 -2.96 10.95 9.14
CA PRO A 49 -3.38 9.86 8.27
C PRO A 49 -4.82 9.41 8.50
N GLN A 50 -5.24 9.31 9.75
CA GLN A 50 -6.63 8.97 10.09
C GLN A 50 -7.62 10.04 9.59
N GLN A 51 -7.31 11.33 9.76
CA GLN A 51 -8.16 12.40 9.23
C GLN A 51 -8.20 12.42 7.70
N THR A 52 -7.10 12.07 7.03
CA THR A 52 -7.05 11.93 5.57
C THR A 52 -7.99 10.81 5.11
N PHE A 53 -8.00 9.68 5.83
CA PHE A 53 -8.95 8.61 5.59
C PHE A 53 -10.41 9.07 5.79
N GLU A 54 -10.73 9.60 6.98
CA GLU A 54 -12.10 9.97 7.35
C GLU A 54 -12.68 11.10 6.51
N LYS A 55 -11.89 12.15 6.27
CA LYS A 55 -12.38 13.36 5.59
C LYS A 55 -12.33 13.22 4.07
N PHE A 56 -11.55 12.31 3.51
CA PHE A 56 -11.36 12.19 2.06
C PHE A 56 -11.46 10.76 1.54
N LEU A 57 -10.53 9.87 1.89
CA LEU A 57 -10.43 8.57 1.20
C LEU A 57 -11.73 7.75 1.34
N SER A 58 -12.28 7.65 2.55
CA SER A 58 -13.53 6.93 2.80
C SER A 58 -14.78 7.63 2.26
N GLN A 59 -14.66 8.90 1.86
CA GLN A 59 -15.78 9.71 1.36
C GLN A 59 -15.89 9.70 -0.16
N GLN A 60 -14.96 9.06 -0.87
CA GLN A 60 -14.93 9.05 -2.33
C GLN A 60 -15.10 7.61 -2.84
N ASP A 61 -16.30 7.27 -3.29
CA ASP A 61 -16.60 5.92 -3.79
C ASP A 61 -15.81 5.54 -5.06
N GLN A 62 -15.21 6.52 -5.72
CA GLN A 62 -14.34 6.27 -6.87
C GLN A 62 -12.97 5.69 -6.46
N ILE A 63 -12.54 5.91 -5.22
CA ILE A 63 -11.27 5.39 -4.71
C ILE A 63 -11.48 3.95 -4.25
N PHE A 64 -10.74 3.01 -4.85
CA PHE A 64 -10.80 1.60 -4.47
C PHE A 64 -9.50 1.08 -3.85
N LEU A 65 -8.37 1.77 -4.11
CA LEU A 65 -7.06 1.34 -3.63
C LEU A 65 -6.21 2.54 -3.18
N VAL A 66 -5.54 2.39 -2.04
CA VAL A 66 -4.56 3.33 -1.50
C VAL A 66 -3.21 2.63 -1.38
N LEU A 67 -2.16 3.27 -1.88
CA LEU A 67 -0.77 2.82 -1.79
C LEU A 67 0.02 3.78 -0.92
N CYS A 68 0.78 3.24 0.05
CA CYS A 68 1.61 4.03 0.95
C CYS A 68 2.97 3.42 1.24
N GLY A 69 3.84 4.24 1.84
CA GLY A 69 5.20 3.87 2.25
C GLY A 69 5.54 4.54 3.59
N HIS A 70 6.74 5.12 3.69
CA HIS A 70 7.33 5.76 4.86
C HIS A 70 7.66 4.82 6.02
N TYR A 71 6.74 3.89 6.32
CA TYR A 71 6.84 2.94 7.39
C TYR A 71 7.38 1.59 6.91
N HIS A 72 8.41 1.11 7.59
CA HIS A 72 9.27 0.04 7.10
C HIS A 72 8.59 -1.32 7.20
N GLY A 73 8.57 -2.03 6.08
CA GLY A 73 7.95 -3.34 5.91
C GLY A 73 6.67 -3.29 5.08
N GLN A 74 5.71 -4.13 5.45
CA GLN A 74 4.46 -4.30 4.73
C GLN A 74 3.25 -4.28 5.68
N ALA A 75 2.11 -3.89 5.13
CA ALA A 75 0.80 -4.13 5.72
C ALA A 75 -0.30 -4.08 4.65
N TYR A 76 -1.40 -4.77 4.93
CA TYR A 76 -2.61 -4.73 4.11
C TYR A 76 -3.83 -4.65 5.02
N ARG A 77 -4.77 -3.76 4.67
CA ARG A 77 -6.09 -3.70 5.31
C ARG A 77 -7.18 -3.31 4.33
N VAL A 78 -8.41 -3.63 4.72
CA VAL A 78 -9.63 -3.26 4.01
C VAL A 78 -10.52 -2.52 4.99
N ASP A 79 -11.06 -1.38 4.56
CA ASP A 79 -12.12 -0.68 5.27
C ASP A 79 -13.32 -0.49 4.32
N THR A 80 -14.52 -0.37 4.86
CA THR A 80 -15.71 -0.01 4.08
C THR A 80 -15.81 1.51 3.98
N ASN A 81 -16.00 2.03 2.77
CA ASN A 81 -16.20 3.46 2.51
C ASN A 81 -17.64 3.91 2.84
N ALA A 82 -17.91 5.21 2.75
CA ALA A 82 -19.22 5.79 3.07
C ALA A 82 -20.35 5.33 2.12
N ALA A 83 -20.04 4.77 0.95
CA ALA A 83 -20.99 4.19 0.01
C ALA A 83 -21.23 2.69 0.25
N GLY A 84 -20.53 2.06 1.19
CA GLY A 84 -20.67 0.64 1.51
C GLY A 84 -19.74 -0.29 0.72
N HIS A 85 -18.75 0.24 0.00
CA HIS A 85 -17.80 -0.53 -0.81
C HIS A 85 -16.42 -0.65 -0.16
N ASP A 86 -15.68 -1.69 -0.52
CA ASP A 86 -14.32 -1.96 -0.06
C ASP A 86 -13.33 -0.88 -0.55
N LEU A 87 -12.48 -0.44 0.38
CA LEU A 87 -11.31 0.40 0.16
C LEU A 87 -10.06 -0.32 0.62
N TYR A 88 -9.31 -0.86 -0.34
CA TYR A 88 -8.07 -1.57 -0.12
C TYR A 88 -6.93 -0.59 0.20
N GLN A 89 -6.13 -0.89 1.20
CA GLN A 89 -4.99 -0.06 1.61
C GLN A 89 -3.76 -0.95 1.78
N VAL A 90 -2.69 -0.60 1.07
CA VAL A 90 -1.45 -1.38 1.01
C VAL A 90 -0.28 -0.49 1.40
N LEU A 91 0.52 -0.98 2.36
CA LEU A 91 1.84 -0.48 2.69
C LEU A 91 2.88 -1.42 2.07
N ALA A 92 3.86 -0.86 1.37
CA ALA A 92 5.08 -1.54 0.99
C ALA A 92 6.23 -0.52 1.01
N ASP A 93 7.10 -0.62 2.02
CA ASP A 93 8.31 0.19 2.11
C ASP A 93 9.49 -0.67 2.54
N TYR A 94 10.41 -0.91 1.61
CA TYR A 94 11.55 -1.79 1.83
C TYR A 94 12.84 -1.01 2.14
N GLN A 95 12.76 0.30 2.38
CA GLN A 95 13.92 1.20 2.34
C GLN A 95 15.04 0.87 3.34
N ASP A 96 14.76 0.19 4.44
CA ASP A 96 15.76 -0.21 5.45
C ASP A 96 16.37 -1.60 5.23
N ARG A 97 15.86 -2.37 4.27
CA ARG A 97 16.44 -3.66 3.91
C ARG A 97 17.85 -3.44 3.38
N GLY A 98 18.82 -4.15 3.99
CA GLY A 98 20.25 -3.94 3.74
C GLY A 98 21.07 -5.23 3.70
N GLN A 99 20.43 -6.37 3.44
CA GLN A 99 21.10 -7.66 3.26
C GLN A 99 22.13 -7.60 2.14
N VAL A 100 21.87 -6.88 1.04
CA VAL A 100 22.86 -6.69 -0.05
C VAL A 100 24.12 -6.01 0.47
N GLY A 101 23.95 -5.06 1.40
CA GLY A 101 25.08 -4.42 2.07
C GLY A 101 25.86 -5.41 2.94
N ILE A 102 25.15 -6.22 3.74
CA ILE A 102 25.76 -7.26 4.59
C ILE A 102 26.58 -8.24 3.74
N ASP A 103 26.00 -8.73 2.64
CA ASP A 103 26.66 -9.65 1.71
C ASP A 103 27.94 -9.04 1.11
N ALA A 104 27.97 -7.72 0.93
CA ALA A 104 29.13 -6.95 0.47
C ALA A 104 30.12 -6.56 1.58
N GLY A 105 29.91 -7.02 2.82
CA GLY A 105 30.78 -6.76 3.97
C GLY A 105 30.51 -5.43 4.69
N GLN A 106 29.34 -4.83 4.49
CA GLN A 106 28.91 -3.66 5.25
C GLN A 106 28.79 -4.00 6.74
N PRO A 107 29.38 -3.19 7.64
CA PRO A 107 29.19 -3.37 9.08
C PRO A 107 27.75 -3.01 9.50
N ASN A 108 27.26 -3.69 10.54
CA ASN A 108 26.05 -3.26 11.23
C ASN A 108 26.31 -1.95 12.01
N GLY A 109 25.22 -1.26 12.36
CA GLY A 109 25.25 0.02 13.10
C GLY A 109 25.06 1.25 12.21
N GLY A 110 24.91 1.07 10.89
CA GLY A 110 24.69 2.15 9.93
C GLY A 110 23.20 2.46 9.67
N GLY A 111 22.28 1.60 10.07
CA GLY A 111 20.85 1.76 9.85
C GLY A 111 20.00 1.80 11.12
N LEU A 112 18.69 1.78 10.94
CA LEU A 112 17.73 1.83 12.03
C LEU A 112 17.88 0.63 12.97
N GLY A 113 17.69 0.88 14.27
CA GLY A 113 17.82 -0.16 15.30
C GLY A 113 19.23 -0.76 15.43
N GLY A 114 20.26 -0.13 14.83
CA GLY A 114 21.62 -0.67 14.80
C GLY A 114 21.85 -1.72 13.70
N GLY A 115 20.92 -1.87 12.76
CA GLY A 115 21.03 -2.76 11.61
C GLY A 115 21.99 -2.26 10.51
N PRO A 116 22.03 -2.95 9.36
CA PRO A 116 22.72 -2.45 8.18
C PRO A 116 22.11 -1.13 7.71
N ALA A 117 22.89 -0.29 7.05
CA ALA A 117 22.34 0.81 6.26
C ALA A 117 21.35 0.27 5.23
N GLY A 118 20.20 0.93 5.13
CA GLY A 118 19.12 0.56 4.20
C GLY A 118 19.52 0.83 2.75
N LEU A 119 19.38 -0.19 1.91
CA LEU A 119 19.65 -0.14 0.47
C LEU A 119 18.41 -0.52 -0.35
N GLY A 120 17.31 -0.90 0.30
CA GLY A 120 16.13 -1.46 -0.33
C GLY A 120 16.29 -2.92 -0.79
N ASP A 121 17.52 -3.41 -0.89
CA ASP A 121 17.91 -4.71 -1.45
C ASP A 121 17.26 -5.02 -2.83
N GLY A 122 16.91 -3.97 -3.57
CA GLY A 122 16.25 -4.05 -4.87
C GLY A 122 14.81 -4.55 -4.83
N TRP A 123 14.17 -4.67 -3.66
CA TRP A 123 12.80 -5.15 -3.51
C TRP A 123 11.78 -4.15 -4.04
N LEU A 124 10.79 -4.66 -4.78
CA LEU A 124 9.69 -3.93 -5.38
C LEU A 124 8.39 -4.69 -5.13
N ARG A 125 7.29 -3.96 -4.88
CA ARG A 125 5.94 -4.53 -4.87
C ARG A 125 5.32 -4.43 -6.26
N LEU A 126 5.02 -5.58 -6.84
CA LEU A 126 4.38 -5.73 -8.15
C LEU A 126 2.88 -5.94 -7.97
N LEU A 127 2.08 -5.17 -8.70
CA LEU A 127 0.62 -5.28 -8.76
C LEU A 127 0.22 -5.66 -10.18
N HIS A 128 -0.41 -6.83 -10.33
CA HIS A 128 -1.00 -7.25 -11.58
C HIS A 128 -2.52 -7.22 -11.48
N PHE A 129 -3.15 -6.34 -12.27
CA PHE A 129 -4.60 -6.17 -12.30
C PHE A 129 -5.21 -7.05 -13.38
N ASP A 130 -6.07 -7.99 -13.01
CA ASP A 130 -6.95 -8.68 -13.92
C ASP A 130 -8.36 -8.11 -13.77
N THR A 131 -8.70 -7.14 -14.62
CA THR A 131 -10.05 -6.57 -14.65
C THR A 131 -11.01 -7.37 -15.54
N ALA A 132 -10.51 -8.32 -16.32
CA ALA A 132 -11.31 -9.15 -17.22
C ALA A 132 -11.96 -10.32 -16.47
N SER A 133 -11.35 -10.79 -15.39
CA SER A 133 -11.96 -11.76 -14.46
C SER A 133 -13.22 -11.21 -13.77
N ASP A 134 -14.07 -12.13 -13.31
CA ASP A 134 -15.32 -11.83 -12.60
C ASP A 134 -15.45 -12.70 -11.35
N PRO A 135 -15.20 -12.17 -10.13
CA PRO A 135 -14.82 -10.77 -9.85
C PRO A 135 -13.39 -10.41 -10.32
N PRO A 136 -13.12 -9.14 -10.66
CA PRO A 136 -11.77 -8.63 -10.90
C PRO A 136 -10.80 -8.90 -9.75
N THR A 137 -9.51 -9.08 -10.05
CA THR A 137 -8.48 -9.34 -9.03
C THR A 137 -7.23 -8.46 -9.17
N ILE A 138 -6.49 -8.34 -8.07
CA ILE A 138 -5.12 -7.80 -8.03
C ILE A 138 -4.21 -8.87 -7.44
N SER A 139 -3.25 -9.36 -8.21
CA SER A 139 -2.17 -10.21 -7.69
C SER A 139 -1.05 -9.32 -7.15
N MET A 140 -0.71 -9.51 -5.88
CA MET A 140 0.34 -8.81 -5.16
C MET A 140 1.55 -9.74 -5.07
N ARG A 141 2.72 -9.26 -5.48
CA ARG A 141 3.98 -10.00 -5.40
C ARG A 141 5.15 -9.11 -5.06
N THR A 142 6.14 -9.63 -4.36
CA THR A 142 7.37 -8.89 -4.03
C THR A 142 8.56 -9.49 -4.76
N TYR A 143 9.29 -8.67 -5.52
CA TYR A 143 10.38 -9.10 -6.40
C TYR A 143 11.64 -8.28 -6.14
N SER A 144 12.81 -8.92 -6.09
CA SER A 144 14.08 -8.21 -6.01
C SER A 144 14.74 -8.14 -7.38
N THR A 145 15.08 -6.92 -7.80
CA THR A 145 15.91 -6.66 -8.98
C THR A 145 17.39 -7.03 -8.76
N HIS A 146 17.84 -7.15 -7.51
CA HIS A 146 19.19 -7.58 -7.18
C HIS A 146 19.30 -9.12 -7.15
N TYR A 147 18.41 -9.79 -6.42
CA TYR A 147 18.43 -11.25 -6.29
C TYR A 147 17.76 -11.96 -7.48
N GLY A 148 16.96 -11.26 -8.29
CA GLY A 148 16.33 -11.80 -9.49
C GLY A 148 15.19 -12.78 -9.23
N VAL A 149 14.65 -12.81 -8.02
CA VAL A 149 13.65 -13.79 -7.54
C VAL A 149 12.49 -13.11 -6.82
N LEU A 150 11.35 -13.79 -6.71
CA LEU A 150 10.29 -13.41 -5.79
C LEU A 150 10.71 -13.66 -4.34
N SER A 151 10.16 -12.89 -3.41
CA SER A 151 10.37 -13.09 -1.97
C SER A 151 9.96 -14.49 -1.51
N SER A 152 8.91 -15.06 -2.10
CA SER A 152 8.39 -16.40 -1.84
C SER A 152 9.31 -17.53 -2.35
N GLU A 153 10.22 -17.21 -3.27
CA GLU A 153 11.17 -18.15 -3.88
C GLU A 153 12.54 -18.14 -3.17
N LEU A 154 12.73 -17.24 -2.20
CA LEU A 154 13.98 -17.06 -1.47
C LEU A 154 13.84 -17.57 -0.02
N PRO A 155 14.36 -18.76 0.32
CA PRO A 155 14.17 -19.37 1.65
C PRO A 155 14.63 -18.50 2.82
N GLU A 156 15.64 -17.68 2.62
CA GLU A 156 16.24 -16.81 3.64
C GLU A 156 15.46 -15.50 3.85
N TYR A 157 14.52 -15.16 2.97
CA TYR A 157 13.83 -13.87 2.96
C TYR A 157 13.20 -13.51 4.31
N ALA A 158 12.43 -14.44 4.88
CA ALA A 158 11.80 -14.20 6.18
C ALA A 158 12.83 -14.08 7.30
N ALA A 159 13.90 -14.88 7.26
CA ALA A 159 14.96 -14.81 8.28
C ALA A 159 15.72 -13.47 8.25
N TRP A 160 15.88 -12.85 7.08
CA TRP A 160 16.54 -11.56 6.94
C TRP A 160 15.67 -10.40 7.45
N TYR A 161 14.40 -10.35 7.06
CA TYR A 161 13.58 -9.14 7.22
C TYR A 161 12.56 -9.20 8.36
N ARG A 162 11.93 -10.35 8.58
CA ARG A 162 10.87 -10.51 9.59
C ARG A 162 11.30 -10.08 11.00
N PRO A 163 12.50 -10.43 11.52
CA PRO A 163 12.83 -10.17 12.92
C PRO A 163 12.78 -8.69 13.33
N HIS A 164 13.02 -7.76 12.40
CA HIS A 164 12.98 -6.32 12.67
C HIS A 164 11.71 -5.65 12.16
N GLU A 165 11.14 -6.10 11.04
CA GLU A 165 9.91 -5.52 10.48
C GLU A 165 8.65 -6.02 11.21
N GLN A 166 8.56 -7.32 11.48
CA GLN A 166 7.35 -8.00 11.95
C GLN A 166 7.69 -9.12 12.96
N PRO A 167 8.33 -8.83 14.11
CA PRO A 167 8.81 -9.85 15.05
C PRO A 167 7.73 -10.76 15.62
N LYS A 168 6.46 -10.35 15.54
CA LYS A 168 5.29 -11.08 16.04
C LYS A 168 4.67 -12.04 15.00
N MET A 169 4.99 -11.90 13.72
CA MET A 169 4.57 -12.85 12.68
C MET A 169 5.43 -14.10 12.74
N SER A 170 4.87 -15.24 12.34
CA SER A 170 5.64 -16.39 11.88
C SER A 170 6.25 -16.14 10.50
N ASP A 171 7.23 -16.95 10.10
CA ASP A 171 7.82 -16.85 8.76
C ASP A 171 6.77 -17.07 7.65
N ALA A 172 5.82 -17.98 7.88
CA ALA A 172 4.73 -18.25 6.94
C ALA A 172 3.77 -17.06 6.78
N GLU A 173 3.40 -16.39 7.89
CA GLU A 173 2.57 -15.19 7.83
C GLU A 173 3.29 -14.03 7.14
N PHE A 174 4.59 -13.86 7.41
CA PHE A 174 5.39 -12.81 6.77
C PHE A 174 5.47 -13.02 5.26
N LEU A 175 5.72 -14.26 4.80
CA LEU A 175 5.73 -14.60 3.37
C LEU A 175 4.36 -14.43 2.71
N ALA A 176 3.28 -14.85 3.39
CA ALA A 176 1.91 -14.67 2.88
C ALA A 176 1.51 -13.19 2.74
N ALA A 177 2.16 -12.29 3.48
CA ALA A 177 1.94 -10.86 3.37
C ALA A 177 2.72 -10.18 2.22
N GLU A 178 3.59 -10.93 1.53
CA GLU A 178 4.32 -10.48 0.34
C GLU A 178 3.71 -11.00 -0.96
N GLU A 179 3.02 -12.14 -0.91
CA GLU A 179 2.33 -12.71 -2.07
C GLU A 179 0.90 -13.13 -1.71
N TYR A 180 -0.08 -12.40 -2.27
CA TYR A 180 -1.50 -12.64 -2.03
C TYR A 180 -2.35 -12.08 -3.17
N GLU A 181 -3.63 -12.43 -3.18
CA GLU A 181 -4.61 -11.93 -4.14
C GLU A 181 -5.67 -11.06 -3.44
N ILE A 182 -5.98 -9.92 -4.03
CA ILE A 182 -7.13 -9.08 -3.67
C ILE A 182 -8.25 -9.40 -4.66
N VAL A 183 -9.38 -9.93 -4.17
CA VAL A 183 -10.58 -10.16 -4.97
C VAL A 183 -11.51 -8.94 -4.82
N MET A 184 -11.67 -8.17 -5.89
CA MET A 184 -12.41 -6.89 -5.87
C MET A 184 -13.90 -7.12 -6.15
N ARG A 185 -14.61 -7.61 -5.13
CA ARG A 185 -16.00 -8.12 -5.24
C ARG A 185 -17.01 -7.08 -5.70
N ASP A 186 -16.85 -5.83 -5.29
CA ASP A 186 -17.75 -4.73 -5.65
C ASP A 186 -17.30 -3.92 -6.88
N PHE A 187 -16.14 -4.24 -7.47
CA PHE A 187 -15.52 -3.40 -8.50
C PHE A 187 -16.40 -3.24 -9.74
N ARG A 188 -16.99 -4.33 -10.24
CA ARG A 188 -17.89 -4.27 -11.41
C ARG A 188 -19.21 -3.57 -11.09
N ALA A 189 -19.70 -3.66 -9.85
CA ALA A 189 -20.89 -2.92 -9.44
C ALA A 189 -20.63 -1.41 -9.42
N ARG A 190 -19.40 -1.00 -9.10
CA ARG A 190 -18.97 0.41 -9.05
C ARG A 190 -18.62 0.98 -10.43
N PHE A 191 -17.93 0.21 -11.26
CA PHE A 191 -17.26 0.74 -12.46
C PHE A 191 -17.67 0.05 -13.77
N GLY A 192 -18.53 -0.97 -13.71
CA GLY A 192 -18.93 -1.76 -14.87
C GLY A 192 -17.85 -2.75 -15.35
N PRO A 193 -18.12 -3.50 -16.43
CA PRO A 193 -17.14 -4.38 -17.06
C PRO A 193 -16.08 -3.58 -17.85
N PRO A 194 -14.91 -4.18 -18.16
CA PRO A 194 -13.88 -3.53 -18.98
C PRO A 194 -14.44 -3.01 -20.31
N GLY A 195 -14.12 -1.76 -20.66
CA GLY A 195 -14.56 -1.13 -21.90
C GLY A 195 -15.99 -0.55 -21.87
N ALA A 196 -16.71 -0.64 -20.75
CA ALA A 196 -17.92 0.15 -20.56
C ALA A 196 -17.55 1.65 -20.54
N SER A 197 -18.01 2.41 -21.54
CA SER A 197 -17.82 3.87 -21.55
C SER A 197 -18.79 4.53 -20.56
N PRO A 198 -18.34 5.53 -19.76
CA PRO A 198 -19.21 6.23 -18.81
C PRO A 198 -20.38 6.98 -19.47
N ASP A 199 -20.32 7.23 -20.78
CA ASP A 199 -21.25 8.11 -21.50
C ASP A 199 -22.56 7.44 -21.98
N CYS A 200 -22.78 6.14 -21.78
CA CYS A 200 -23.94 5.48 -22.40
C CYS A 200 -25.30 5.73 -21.73
N CYS A 201 -25.35 6.32 -20.54
CA CYS A 201 -26.62 6.48 -19.80
C CYS A 201 -27.03 7.94 -19.50
N ALA A 202 -26.42 8.95 -20.13
CA ALA A 202 -26.78 10.35 -19.91
C ALA A 202 -27.09 11.11 -21.20
N ARG A 203 -28.05 10.61 -22.00
CA ARG A 203 -28.79 11.41 -22.99
C ARG A 203 -30.21 10.89 -23.11
N ASP A 204 -31.11 11.51 -22.35
CA ASP A 204 -32.55 11.54 -22.64
C ASP A 204 -32.82 12.32 -23.95
#